data_AF-A0A3M1Y7W2-F1
#
_entry.id   AF-A0A3M1Y7W2-F1
#
_cell.length_a   1.000
_cell.length_b   1.000
_cell.length_c   1.000
_cell.angle_alpha   90.00
_cell.angle_beta   90.00
_cell.angle_gamma   90.00
#
_symmetry.space_group_name_H-M   'P 1'
#
loop_
_entity.id
_entity.type
_entity.pdbx_description
1 polymer ?
#
loop_
_entity_poly.entity_id
_entity_poly.type
_entity_poly.pdbx_seq_one_letter_code
_entity_poly.pdbx_strand_id
1 'polypeptide(L)'
;MVLVAGILVAGLALGSWQWYRGQARAAAALSVAKDTVAQADNPTILYGVPVEGLQVAQADIQPNESLSEILSRYNIPASLIHQVGQFPREVFDVRRLQAKKPYTVIHQNDSAHTAQAFVYH
;
A
#
# COMPACT_ATOMS: atom_id res chain seq x y z
N MET A 1 2.25 -35.97 72.44
CA MET A 1 2.30 -36.47 71.04
C MET A 1 1.50 -35.55 70.11
N VAL A 2 1.85 -34.26 69.99
CA VAL A 2 1.20 -33.28 69.06
C VAL A 2 2.21 -32.27 68.44
N LEU A 3 3.51 -32.31 68.76
CA LEU A 3 4.47 -31.27 68.32
C LEU A 3 5.40 -31.69 67.15
N VAL A 4 4.92 -32.47 66.19
CA VAL A 4 5.71 -32.81 64.97
C VAL A 4 4.99 -32.42 63.66
N ALA A 5 3.68 -32.13 63.70
CA ALA A 5 2.91 -31.82 62.48
C ALA A 5 3.03 -30.36 61.98
N GLY A 6 3.71 -29.48 62.71
CA GLY A 6 3.78 -28.04 62.38
C GLY A 6 4.86 -27.65 61.36
N ILE A 7 5.85 -28.50 61.09
CA ILE A 7 7.03 -28.12 60.28
C ILE A 7 6.91 -28.60 58.82
N LEU A 8 6.04 -29.56 58.51
CA LEU A 8 5.92 -30.12 57.16
C LEU A 8 5.14 -29.24 56.18
N VAL A 9 4.30 -28.31 56.64
CA VAL A 9 3.54 -27.40 55.77
C VAL A 9 4.36 -26.16 55.36
N ALA A 10 5.32 -25.74 56.19
CA ALA A 10 6.14 -24.54 55.93
C ALA A 10 7.25 -24.77 54.89
N GLY A 11 7.76 -26.00 54.75
CA GLY A 11 8.79 -26.34 53.77
C GLY A 11 8.31 -26.27 52.31
N LEU A 12 7.03 -26.56 52.06
CA LEU A 12 6.42 -26.51 50.71
C LEU A 12 6.07 -25.09 50.27
N ALA A 13 5.82 -24.17 51.20
CA ALA A 13 5.54 -22.77 50.89
C ALA A 13 6.80 -21.99 50.45
N LEU A 14 7.95 -22.25 51.09
CA LEU A 14 9.21 -21.58 50.77
C LEU A 14 9.88 -22.14 49.50
N GLY A 15 9.80 -23.45 49.27
CA GLY A 15 10.30 -24.08 48.03
C GLY A 15 9.51 -23.67 46.79
N SER A 16 8.20 -23.43 46.94
CA SER A 16 7.34 -22.94 45.85
C SER A 16 7.74 -21.54 45.37
N TRP A 17 8.17 -20.65 46.27
CA TRP A 17 8.54 -19.27 45.87
C TRP A 17 9.80 -19.21 44.99
N GLN A 18 10.70 -20.20 45.12
CA GLN A 18 11.92 -20.28 44.33
C GLN A 18 11.69 -20.92 42.95
N TRP A 19 10.76 -21.87 42.85
CA TRP A 19 10.37 -22.50 41.57
C TRP A 19 9.58 -21.54 40.66
N TYR A 20 8.81 -20.63 41.27
CA TYR A 20 8.03 -19.62 40.53
C TYR A 20 8.86 -18.51 39.88
N ARG A 21 10.04 -18.14 40.42
CA ARG A 21 10.89 -17.09 39.81
C ARG A 21 11.54 -17.52 38.48
N GLY A 22 11.60 -18.82 38.19
CA GLY A 22 12.20 -19.37 36.97
C GLY A 22 11.30 -19.30 35.74
N GLN A 23 9.97 -19.40 35.90
CA GLN A 23 9.03 -19.46 34.77
C GLN A 23 8.75 -18.10 34.12
N ALA A 24 9.01 -17.00 34.82
CA ALA A 24 8.75 -15.64 34.31
C ALA A 24 9.71 -15.21 33.18
N ARG A 25 10.91 -15.80 33.08
CA ARG A 25 11.88 -15.46 32.02
C ARG A 25 11.56 -16.14 30.69
N ALA A 26 10.95 -17.32 30.70
CA ALA A 26 10.58 -18.04 29.47
C ALA A 26 9.40 -17.38 28.75
N ALA A 27 8.45 -16.79 29.49
CA ALA A 27 7.33 -16.05 28.91
C ALA A 27 7.76 -14.71 28.26
N ALA A 28 8.76 -14.03 28.84
CA ALA A 28 9.28 -12.77 28.30
C ALA A 28 10.14 -12.95 27.05
N ALA A 29 10.80 -14.10 26.88
CA ALA A 29 11.59 -14.40 25.68
C ALA A 29 10.72 -14.71 24.46
N LEU A 30 9.50 -15.25 24.66
CA LEU A 30 8.59 -15.61 23.57
C LEU A 30 7.85 -14.40 22.97
N SER A 31 7.72 -13.30 23.71
CA SER A 31 7.07 -12.08 23.20
C SER A 31 7.97 -11.24 22.28
N VAL A 32 9.30 -11.39 22.38
CA VAL A 32 10.25 -10.59 21.59
C VAL A 32 10.37 -11.07 20.13
N ALA A 33 10.03 -12.32 19.85
CA ALA A 33 10.17 -12.91 18.51
C ALA A 33 8.94 -12.72 17.60
N LYS A 34 7.87 -12.06 18.06
CA LYS A 34 6.58 -12.03 17.34
C LYS A 34 6.30 -10.74 16.55
N ASP A 35 7.19 -9.75 16.60
CA ASP A 35 7.00 -8.44 15.96
C ASP A 35 7.84 -8.22 14.70
N THR A 36 8.27 -9.27 14.02
CA THR A 36 8.74 -9.16 12.63
C THR A 36 7.72 -9.79 11.70
N VAL A 37 6.52 -9.22 11.70
CA VAL A 37 5.63 -9.33 10.55
C VAL A 37 6.21 -8.39 9.51
N ALA A 38 7.01 -8.93 8.60
CA ALA A 38 7.29 -8.28 7.33
C ALA A 38 5.93 -8.06 6.68
N GLN A 39 5.45 -6.82 6.77
CA GLN A 39 4.25 -6.38 6.08
C GLN A 39 4.54 -6.61 4.60
N ALA A 40 3.94 -7.64 4.02
CA ALA A 40 3.92 -7.78 2.58
C ALA A 40 3.11 -6.58 2.08
N ASP A 41 3.81 -5.56 1.59
CA ASP A 41 3.21 -4.41 0.94
C ASP A 41 2.38 -4.96 -0.21
N ASN A 42 1.06 -5.03 -0.01
CA ASN A 42 0.15 -5.34 -1.08
C ASN A 42 0.32 -4.23 -2.12
N PRO A 43 0.56 -4.56 -3.40
CA PRO A 43 0.73 -3.54 -4.42
C PRO A 43 -0.53 -2.67 -4.41
N THR A 44 -0.35 -1.37 -4.25
CA THR A 44 -1.44 -0.42 -4.39
C THR A 44 -1.84 -0.45 -5.85
N ILE A 45 -3.03 -0.98 -6.13
CA ILE A 45 -3.58 -1.03 -7.50
C ILE A 45 -4.55 0.14 -7.63
N LEU A 46 -4.23 1.12 -8.47
CA LEU A 46 -5.13 2.20 -8.85
C LEU A 46 -5.58 1.98 -10.29
N TYR A 47 -6.89 1.96 -10.52
CA TYR A 47 -7.51 1.78 -11.84
C TYR A 47 -7.05 0.52 -12.60
N GLY A 48 -6.69 -0.55 -11.87
CA GLY A 48 -6.19 -1.79 -12.46
C GLY A 48 -4.69 -1.75 -12.84
N VAL A 49 -4.00 -0.64 -12.54
CA VAL A 49 -2.56 -0.49 -12.78
C VAL A 49 -1.82 -0.51 -11.42
N PRO A 50 -0.73 -1.29 -11.27
CA PRO A 50 0.11 -1.21 -10.08
C PRO A 50 0.79 0.16 -10.04
N VAL A 51 0.49 0.96 -9.02
CA VAL A 51 1.07 2.31 -8.83
C VAL A 51 2.34 2.31 -7.98
N GLU A 52 2.90 1.13 -7.69
CA GLU A 52 4.18 0.98 -6.99
C GLU A 52 5.29 1.72 -7.76
N GLY A 53 5.81 2.80 -7.17
CA GLY A 53 6.84 3.65 -7.78
C GLY A 53 6.36 4.61 -8.89
N LEU A 54 5.04 4.72 -9.11
CA LEU A 54 4.43 5.66 -10.05
C LEU A 54 3.84 6.86 -9.29
N GLN A 55 3.78 8.00 -9.96
CA GLN A 55 3.10 9.19 -9.45
C GLN A 55 1.75 9.36 -10.12
N VAL A 56 0.76 9.75 -9.31
CA VAL A 56 -0.61 9.98 -9.75
C VAL A 56 -0.89 11.46 -9.66
N ALA A 57 -1.16 12.08 -10.80
CA ALA A 57 -1.53 13.48 -10.91
C ALA A 57 -3.01 13.58 -11.29
N GLN A 58 -3.79 14.26 -10.47
CA GLN A 58 -5.18 14.60 -10.77
C GLN A 58 -5.26 16.07 -11.17
N ALA A 59 -5.90 16.35 -12.30
CA ALA A 59 -6.06 17.70 -12.83
C ALA A 59 -7.38 17.84 -13.59
N ASP A 60 -7.77 19.06 -13.91
CA ASP A 60 -8.98 19.35 -14.69
C ASP A 60 -8.63 19.71 -16.13
N ILE A 61 -9.44 19.25 -17.08
CA ILE A 61 -9.28 19.56 -18.51
C ILE A 61 -9.57 21.05 -18.73
N GLN A 62 -8.65 21.77 -19.37
CA GLN A 62 -8.82 23.18 -19.68
C GLN A 62 -9.81 23.41 -20.86
N PRO A 63 -10.44 24.59 -20.96
CA PRO A 63 -11.25 24.93 -22.12
C PRO A 63 -10.42 24.86 -23.41
N ASN A 64 -10.99 24.24 -24.46
CA ASN A 64 -10.34 23.99 -25.75
C ASN A 64 -9.14 23.05 -25.73
N GLU A 65 -8.90 22.36 -24.61
CA GLU A 65 -7.81 21.40 -24.50
C GLU A 65 -8.21 20.04 -25.10
N SER A 66 -7.34 19.50 -25.95
CA SER A 66 -7.54 18.18 -26.58
C SER A 66 -6.75 17.09 -25.86
N LEU A 67 -7.17 15.84 -26.03
CA LEU A 67 -6.43 14.68 -25.52
C LEU A 67 -4.97 14.65 -26.02
N SER A 68 -4.76 14.97 -27.29
CA SER A 68 -3.41 15.04 -27.88
C SER A 68 -2.53 16.06 -27.16
N GLU A 69 -3.09 17.20 -26.79
CA GLU A 69 -2.37 18.27 -26.08
C GLU A 69 -2.04 17.87 -24.64
N ILE A 70 -3.00 17.23 -23.94
CA ILE A 70 -2.77 16.68 -22.59
C ILE A 70 -1.63 15.66 -22.63
N LEU A 71 -1.72 14.65 -23.50
CA LEU A 71 -0.74 13.57 -23.56
C LEU A 71 0.63 14.04 -24.08
N SER A 72 0.66 15.05 -24.95
CA SER A 72 1.92 15.65 -25.41
C SER A 72 2.71 16.31 -24.28
N ARG A 73 2.05 16.84 -23.24
CA ARG A 73 2.74 17.43 -22.07
C ARG A 73 3.41 16.37 -21.20
N TYR A 74 2.94 15.14 -21.25
CA TYR A 74 3.54 13.99 -20.55
C TYR A 74 4.51 13.20 -21.43
N ASN A 75 5.11 13.88 -22.42
CA ASN A 75 6.15 13.33 -23.29
C ASN A 75 5.73 12.07 -24.08
N ILE A 76 4.43 11.90 -24.36
CA ILE A 76 3.95 10.81 -25.21
C ILE A 76 4.14 11.20 -26.69
N PRO A 77 4.79 10.37 -27.52
CA PRO A 77 5.00 10.67 -28.92
C PRO A 77 3.67 10.64 -29.69
N ALA A 78 3.55 11.52 -30.70
CA ALA A 78 2.34 11.66 -31.50
C ALA A 78 1.86 10.36 -32.17
N SER A 79 2.77 9.41 -32.45
CA SER A 79 2.43 8.10 -32.98
C SER A 79 1.60 7.27 -32.00
N LEU A 80 1.96 7.25 -30.72
CA LEU A 80 1.19 6.58 -29.66
C LEU A 80 -0.16 7.27 -29.45
N ILE A 81 -0.20 8.60 -29.45
CA ILE A 81 -1.45 9.36 -29.33
C ILE A 81 -2.41 9.01 -30.47
N HIS A 82 -1.90 8.90 -31.70
CA HIS A 82 -2.70 8.50 -32.85
C HIS A 82 -3.25 7.07 -32.70
N GLN A 83 -2.45 6.13 -32.19
CA GLN A 83 -2.91 4.76 -31.89
C GLN A 83 -4.00 4.76 -30.81
N VAL A 84 -3.88 5.57 -29.78
CA VAL A 84 -4.92 5.73 -28.74
C VAL A 84 -6.22 6.26 -29.35
N GLY A 85 -6.13 7.23 -30.27
CA GLY A 85 -7.28 7.76 -31.00
C GLY A 85 -7.96 6.75 -31.93
N GLN A 86 -7.28 5.64 -32.28
CA GLN A 86 -7.83 4.56 -33.10
C GLN A 86 -8.54 3.49 -32.28
N PHE A 87 -8.51 3.56 -30.94
CA PHE A 87 -9.21 2.58 -30.12
C PHE A 87 -10.73 2.60 -30.38
N PRO A 88 -11.38 1.43 -30.25
CA PRO A 88 -12.82 1.34 -30.41
C PRO A 88 -13.52 2.18 -29.33
N ARG A 89 -14.63 2.80 -29.73
CA ARG A 89 -15.42 3.73 -28.90
C ARG A 89 -15.97 3.09 -27.64
N GLU A 90 -16.13 1.77 -27.67
CA GLU A 90 -16.58 0.96 -26.53
C GLU A 90 -15.55 0.96 -25.39
N VAL A 91 -14.26 1.08 -25.72
CA VAL A 91 -13.15 1.10 -24.75
C VAL A 91 -12.79 2.53 -24.37
N PHE A 92 -12.67 3.42 -25.36
CA PHE A 92 -12.28 4.81 -25.12
C PHE A 92 -12.88 5.76 -26.16
N ASP A 93 -13.78 6.65 -25.73
CA ASP A 93 -14.37 7.68 -26.59
C ASP A 93 -13.82 9.07 -26.26
N VAL A 94 -12.93 9.56 -27.13
CA VAL A 94 -12.26 10.87 -26.99
C VAL A 94 -13.27 12.03 -26.93
N ARG A 95 -14.46 11.88 -27.53
CA ARG A 95 -15.49 12.93 -27.53
C ARG A 95 -16.14 13.14 -26.16
N ARG A 96 -15.92 12.20 -25.24
CA ARG A 96 -16.36 12.33 -23.85
C ARG A 96 -15.46 13.26 -23.04
N LEU A 97 -14.24 13.57 -23.51
CA LEU A 97 -13.44 14.64 -22.89
C LEU A 97 -14.18 15.97 -23.01
N GLN A 98 -14.55 16.52 -21.86
CA GLN A 98 -15.18 17.84 -21.75
C GLN A 98 -14.34 18.72 -20.83
N ALA A 99 -14.32 20.01 -21.12
CA ALA A 99 -13.66 21.00 -20.27
C ALA A 99 -14.23 20.96 -18.85
N LYS A 100 -13.37 21.28 -17.86
CA LYS A 100 -13.68 21.28 -16.42
C LYS A 100 -14.02 19.91 -15.82
N LYS A 101 -13.76 18.83 -16.55
CA LYS A 101 -13.87 17.48 -15.99
C LYS A 101 -12.53 17.07 -15.38
N PRO A 102 -12.53 16.45 -14.20
CA PRO A 102 -11.32 15.91 -13.62
C PRO A 102 -10.85 14.71 -14.43
N TYR A 103 -9.54 14.61 -14.61
CA TYR A 103 -8.85 13.46 -15.16
C TYR A 103 -7.69 13.06 -14.25
N THR A 104 -7.27 11.82 -14.37
CA THR A 104 -6.12 11.29 -13.63
C THR A 104 -5.08 10.77 -14.61
N VAL A 105 -3.84 11.22 -14.46
CA VAL A 105 -2.69 10.70 -15.18
C VAL A 105 -1.78 9.97 -14.20
N ILE A 106 -1.42 8.75 -14.56
CA ILE A 106 -0.39 7.98 -13.88
C ILE A 106 0.87 8.11 -14.73
N HIS A 107 1.92 8.69 -14.15
CA HIS A 107 3.20 8.87 -14.81
C HIS A 107 4.35 8.31 -13.97
N GLN A 108 5.45 8.01 -14.65
CA GLN A 108 6.66 7.56 -13.98
C GLN A 108 7.28 8.71 -13.16
N ASN A 109 7.90 8.37 -12.02
CA ASN A 109 8.73 9.29 -11.25
C ASN A 109 10.11 9.48 -11.90
N ASP A 110 10.12 9.77 -13.19
CA ASP A 110 11.33 10.12 -13.93
C ASP A 110 11.24 11.60 -14.36
N SER A 111 12.38 12.19 -14.68
CA SER A 111 12.51 13.58 -15.12
C SER A 111 11.68 13.89 -16.37
N ALA A 112 11.40 12.87 -17.19
CA ALA A 112 10.58 12.97 -18.39
C ALA A 112 9.07 12.91 -18.11
N HIS A 113 8.64 12.58 -16.88
CA HIS A 113 7.23 12.43 -16.49
C HIS A 113 6.38 11.63 -17.49
N THR A 114 6.93 10.55 -18.03
CA THR A 114 6.28 9.72 -19.06
C THR A 114 4.97 9.14 -18.50
N ALA A 115 3.84 9.53 -19.10
CA ALA A 115 2.54 8.98 -18.73
C ALA A 115 2.41 7.52 -19.18
N GLN A 116 1.98 6.67 -18.26
CA GLN A 116 1.72 5.25 -18.52
C GLN A 116 0.23 4.95 -18.64
N ALA A 117 -0.60 5.68 -17.90
CA ALA A 117 -2.05 5.53 -17.97
C ALA A 117 -2.76 6.88 -17.86
N PHE A 118 -3.86 6.98 -18.61
CA PHE A 118 -4.78 8.10 -18.57
C PHE A 118 -6.18 7.58 -18.22
N VAL A 119 -6.78 8.13 -17.18
CA VAL A 119 -8.09 7.72 -16.66
C VAL A 119 -9.03 8.92 -16.67
N TYR A 120 -10.22 8.70 -17.22
CA TYR A 120 -11.28 9.69 -17.35
C TYR A 120 -12.55 9.23 -16.63
N HIS A 121 -13.22 10.15 -15.92
CA HIS A 121 -14.41 9.90 -15.08
C HIS A 121 -15.71 10.46 -15.70
#